data_AF-A0A9D9Q315-F1
#
_entry.id   AF-A0A9D9Q315-F1
#
_cell.length_a   1.000
_cell.length_b   1.000
_cell.length_c   1.000
_cell.angle_alpha   90.00
_cell.angle_beta   90.00
_cell.angle_gamma   90.00
#
_symmetry.space_group_name_H-M   'P 1'
#
loop_
_entity.id
_entity.type
_entity.pdbx_description
1 polymer ?
#
loop_
_entity_poly.entity_id
_entity_poly.type
_entity_poly.pdbx_seq_one_letter_code
_entity_poly.pdbx_strand_id
1 'polypeptide(L)'
;MERNSFLDFLDGYEHVRTESGRIAATGKRFFSRSYSGTMTQGKQKVAEMKIFKLGSLISRLLSYTSAKAYGAAMLAFGLLSLIISFLKDYGTGLGAVDTVTLVVCLLISGFAVPLLFFEEPLSRFLQDFVVTDYIFFEFFCIKRIPEREGARGIPTPVAVLLGILCALPCIAVEPWLMAAIIAAVTVLYLSLTSPEFAFFFSVLILPYLSFVPNSEWALSVLVAVGVLSFLKKAALGKRVIYFEQYDLLIGLLVITVMLSGIFLKGISSFAGALLFTVMSFGYFLAGNIISNRRLADCALSAVAFSAVIPSAVSIISFIRCCVTENVNAALQNGYKSTFSSTEELAAFLIVSIVFCTALLKQSHGKRRVLYLLVLIVLLSALVLSGEYLAYLSLLLGIGAYFALKAGALSALILPLLVVLPYLFLLIPSGLLDSLVALLPMNSDLPPSELLSLWGASFSAFFDNIFLGIGIGADSFAEEMAGYGISGAASSNNLFIELGLEAGVFALLIFLLLLAVRLRHRARYHSYVKNSQLSTTSPITSVAIFCLIAYGMNHYIWASADSFYLFFLVFGVGSAALRVTKRERDERILYYEHTKRVHSAAVDIELS
;
A
#
# COMPACT_ATOMS: atom_id res chain seq x y z
N MET A 1 -27.52 -2.88 -26.60
CA MET A 1 -27.71 -3.35 -25.22
C MET A 1 -27.82 -4.87 -25.29
N GLU A 2 -26.69 -5.57 -25.19
CA GLU A 2 -26.70 -7.03 -25.18
C GLU A 2 -26.80 -7.54 -23.74
N ARG A 3 -27.72 -8.49 -23.54
CA ARG A 3 -28.09 -9.10 -22.27
C ARG A 3 -27.02 -10.15 -21.90
N ASN A 4 -25.81 -9.70 -21.59
CA ASN A 4 -24.81 -10.57 -20.96
C ASN A 4 -25.36 -10.98 -19.60
N SER A 5 -25.45 -12.28 -19.34
CA SER A 5 -26.12 -12.81 -18.17
C SER A 5 -25.29 -12.51 -16.92
N PHE A 6 -25.94 -12.30 -15.77
CA PHE A 6 -25.25 -12.21 -14.46
C PHE A 6 -24.39 -13.46 -14.18
N LEU A 7 -24.72 -14.59 -14.80
CA LEU A 7 -23.94 -15.82 -14.75
C LEU A 7 -22.61 -15.70 -15.48
N ASP A 8 -22.53 -15.00 -16.63
CA ASP A 8 -21.25 -14.72 -17.32
C ASP A 8 -20.35 -13.81 -16.47
N PHE A 9 -20.95 -12.89 -15.71
CA PHE A 9 -20.25 -12.05 -14.73
C PHE A 9 -19.68 -12.89 -13.57
N LEU A 10 -20.45 -13.85 -13.04
CA LEU A 10 -20.00 -14.76 -11.98
C LEU A 10 -18.94 -15.76 -12.47
N ASP A 11 -19.02 -16.19 -13.73
CA ASP A 11 -18.02 -17.10 -14.30
C ASP A 11 -16.67 -16.43 -14.57
N GLY A 12 -16.68 -15.11 -14.76
CA GLY A 12 -15.49 -14.24 -14.83
C GLY A 12 -14.88 -14.11 -16.21
N TYR A 13 -15.57 -14.64 -17.22
CA TYR A 13 -15.10 -14.66 -18.59
C TYR A 13 -16.22 -14.25 -19.55
N GLU A 14 -15.94 -13.27 -20.43
CA GLU A 14 -16.71 -13.03 -21.64
C GLU A 14 -16.47 -14.18 -22.62
N HIS A 15 -17.56 -14.82 -23.03
CA HIS A 15 -17.59 -15.72 -24.16
C HIS A 15 -17.64 -14.91 -25.45
N VAL A 16 -16.52 -14.85 -26.19
CA VAL A 16 -16.53 -14.26 -27.54
C VAL A 16 -17.28 -15.23 -28.47
N ARG A 17 -18.52 -14.89 -28.83
CA ARG A 17 -19.23 -15.54 -29.93
C ARG A 17 -18.66 -15.00 -31.25
N THR A 18 -18.08 -15.87 -32.07
CA THR A 18 -17.79 -15.55 -33.48
C THR A 18 -19.10 -15.52 -34.27
N GLU A 19 -19.14 -14.72 -35.34
CA GLU A 19 -20.32 -14.53 -36.22
C GLU A 19 -20.93 -15.84 -36.78
N SER A 20 -20.19 -16.95 -36.72
CA SER A 20 -20.63 -18.29 -37.15
C SER A 20 -21.37 -19.11 -36.07
N GLY A 21 -21.73 -18.54 -34.91
CA GLY A 21 -22.51 -19.23 -33.88
C GLY A 21 -21.79 -20.36 -33.13
N ARG A 22 -20.55 -20.69 -33.50
CA ARG A 22 -19.68 -21.59 -32.72
C ARG A 22 -18.97 -20.80 -31.62
N ILE A 23 -19.04 -21.30 -30.38
CA ILE A 23 -18.23 -20.82 -29.27
C ILE A 23 -16.78 -21.14 -29.62
N ALA A 24 -15.98 -20.15 -30.00
CA ALA A 24 -14.55 -20.35 -30.19
C ALA A 24 -13.95 -20.80 -28.85
N ALA A 25 -13.50 -22.05 -28.77
CA ALA A 25 -12.83 -22.62 -27.59
C ALA A 25 -11.57 -21.83 -27.18
N THR A 26 -11.12 -20.88 -27.99
CA THR A 26 -9.87 -20.13 -27.88
C THR A 26 -10.00 -18.72 -27.28
N GLY A 27 -11.21 -18.23 -26.95
CA GLY A 27 -11.43 -16.82 -26.61
C GLY A 27 -12.21 -16.55 -25.33
N LYS A 28 -11.87 -17.16 -24.18
CA LYS A 28 -12.41 -16.72 -22.88
C LYS A 28 -11.71 -15.42 -22.46
N ARG A 29 -12.33 -14.27 -22.69
CA ARG A 29 -11.79 -12.96 -22.28
C ARG A 29 -12.14 -12.72 -20.82
N PHE A 30 -11.22 -12.23 -19.99
CA PHE A 30 -11.58 -11.82 -18.62
C PHE A 30 -12.67 -10.74 -18.66
N PHE A 31 -13.74 -10.89 -17.87
CA PHE A 31 -14.75 -9.84 -17.73
C PHE A 31 -14.17 -8.68 -16.92
N SER A 32 -13.76 -7.63 -17.63
CA SER A 32 -13.36 -6.35 -17.03
C SER A 32 -14.16 -5.27 -17.72
N ARG A 33 -15.14 -4.69 -17.02
CA ARG A 33 -15.94 -3.61 -17.60
C ARG A 33 -15.18 -2.31 -17.40
N SER A 34 -14.72 -1.72 -18.50
CA SER A 34 -14.15 -0.37 -18.48
C SER A 34 -15.27 0.65 -18.61
N TYR A 35 -15.41 1.51 -17.61
CA TYR A 35 -16.23 2.70 -17.72
C TYR A 35 -15.31 3.88 -18.04
N SER A 36 -15.20 4.22 -19.32
CA SER A 36 -14.68 5.53 -19.72
C SER A 36 -15.85 6.50 -19.71
N GLY A 37 -15.82 7.51 -18.85
CA GLY A 37 -16.87 8.52 -18.87
C GLY A 37 -16.86 9.27 -20.19
N THR A 38 -17.83 9.02 -21.07
CA THR A 38 -18.07 9.82 -22.28
C THR A 38 -18.28 11.30 -21.89
N MET A 39 -17.65 12.21 -22.63
CA MET A 39 -17.81 13.66 -22.44
C MET A 39 -19.22 14.07 -22.89
N THR A 40 -20.18 14.09 -21.97
CA THR A 40 -21.47 14.75 -22.18
C THR A 40 -21.53 16.09 -21.45
N GLN A 41 -22.34 17.00 -21.99
CA GLN A 41 -22.44 18.43 -21.64
C GLN A 41 -22.61 18.73 -20.14
N GLY A 42 -23.14 17.81 -19.33
CA GLY A 42 -23.22 17.95 -17.87
C GLY A 42 -21.85 18.06 -17.16
N LYS A 43 -20.76 17.60 -17.79
CA LYS A 43 -19.40 17.61 -17.22
C LYS A 43 -18.66 18.94 -17.37
N GLN A 44 -19.07 19.82 -18.29
CA GLN A 44 -18.55 21.18 -18.36
C GLN A 44 -18.92 21.98 -17.10
N LYS A 45 -20.12 21.80 -16.55
CA LYS A 45 -20.53 22.41 -15.28
C LYS A 45 -19.68 21.97 -14.08
N VAL A 46 -19.24 20.71 -14.05
CA VAL A 46 -18.34 20.21 -12.99
C VAL A 46 -16.95 20.83 -13.13
N ALA A 47 -16.43 20.94 -14.36
CA ALA A 47 -15.16 21.64 -14.62
C ALA A 47 -15.23 23.16 -14.34
N GLU A 48 -16.43 23.75 -14.37
CA GLU A 48 -16.68 25.17 -14.10
C GLU A 48 -16.85 25.53 -12.63
N MET A 49 -16.98 24.56 -11.71
CA MET A 49 -17.05 24.83 -10.28
C MET A 49 -15.80 25.63 -9.83
N LYS A 50 -16.03 26.78 -9.19
CA LYS A 50 -14.99 27.76 -8.81
C LYS A 50 -13.81 27.14 -8.06
N ILE A 51 -14.07 26.14 -7.22
CA ILE A 51 -13.07 25.41 -6.43
C ILE A 51 -12.03 24.72 -7.35
N PHE A 52 -12.44 24.16 -8.49
CA PHE A 52 -11.52 23.49 -9.41
C PHE A 52 -10.68 24.46 -10.22
N LYS A 53 -11.25 25.60 -10.64
CA LYS A 53 -10.49 26.69 -11.28
C LYS A 53 -9.45 27.24 -10.33
N LEU A 54 -9.83 27.51 -9.07
CA LEU A 54 -8.94 27.99 -8.02
C LEU A 54 -7.77 27.00 -7.77
N GLY A 55 -8.07 25.71 -7.63
CA GLY A 55 -7.05 24.69 -7.41
C GLY A 55 -6.06 24.56 -8.58
N SER A 56 -6.54 24.64 -9.83
CA SER A 56 -5.68 24.64 -11.02
C SER A 56 -4.83 25.91 -11.17
N LEU A 57 -5.37 27.06 -10.75
CA LEU A 57 -4.66 28.34 -10.72
C LEU A 57 -3.55 28.32 -9.67
N ILE A 58 -3.83 27.84 -8.46
CA ILE A 58 -2.83 27.68 -7.38
C ILE A 58 -1.72 26.73 -7.82
N SER A 59 -2.06 25.63 -8.51
CA SER A 59 -1.06 24.66 -9.01
C SER A 59 -0.11 25.32 -9.97
N ARG A 60 -0.67 26.08 -10.91
CA ARG A 60 0.09 26.81 -11.91
C ARG A 60 0.96 27.86 -11.24
N LEU A 61 0.39 28.69 -10.37
CA LEU A 61 1.12 29.70 -9.60
C LEU A 61 2.32 29.09 -8.86
N LEU A 62 2.11 28.00 -8.10
CA LEU A 62 3.17 27.32 -7.35
C LEU A 62 4.24 26.69 -8.24
N SER A 63 3.86 26.09 -9.37
CA SER A 63 4.82 25.40 -10.26
C SER A 63 5.63 26.36 -11.14
N TYR A 64 5.12 27.56 -11.40
CA TYR A 64 5.80 28.61 -12.18
C TYR A 64 6.54 29.63 -11.30
N THR A 65 6.45 29.53 -9.97
CA THR A 65 7.29 30.34 -9.08
C THR A 65 8.77 29.99 -9.26
N SER A 66 9.64 31.01 -9.27
CA SER A 66 11.08 30.82 -9.33
C SER A 66 11.62 30.14 -8.07
N ALA A 67 12.67 29.32 -8.23
CA ALA A 67 13.36 28.69 -7.09
C ALA A 67 13.89 29.74 -6.11
N LYS A 68 14.37 30.88 -6.62
CA LYS A 68 14.75 32.07 -5.85
C LYS A 68 13.64 32.59 -4.93
N ALA A 69 12.38 32.62 -5.38
CA ALA A 69 11.26 33.07 -4.56
C ALA A 69 10.91 32.08 -3.45
N TYR A 70 11.02 30.77 -3.70
CA TYR A 70 10.89 29.76 -2.63
C TYR A 70 12.04 29.84 -1.62
N GLY A 71 13.28 30.00 -2.09
CA GLY A 71 14.44 30.23 -1.21
C GLY A 71 14.24 31.47 -0.34
N ALA A 72 13.78 32.59 -0.91
CA ALA A 72 13.52 33.81 -0.15
C ALA A 72 12.41 33.63 0.90
N ALA A 73 11.35 32.89 0.57
CA ALA A 73 10.28 32.56 1.52
C ALA A 73 10.76 31.66 2.66
N MET A 74 11.53 30.60 2.35
CA MET A 74 12.07 29.67 3.36
C MET A 74 13.09 30.34 4.26
N LEU A 75 13.94 31.22 3.71
CA LEU A 75 14.91 31.99 4.49
C LEU A 75 14.20 32.96 5.44
N ALA A 76 13.20 33.68 4.96
CA ALA A 76 12.39 34.57 5.79
C ALA A 76 11.67 33.79 6.91
N PHE A 77 11.07 32.64 6.60
CA PHE A 77 10.42 31.79 7.58
C PHE A 77 11.41 31.25 8.63
N GLY A 78 12.55 30.70 8.20
CA GLY A 78 13.55 30.08 9.08
C GLY A 78 14.23 31.08 10.01
N LEU A 79 14.67 32.22 9.48
CA LEU A 79 15.31 33.26 10.31
C LEU A 79 14.32 33.91 11.28
N LEU A 80 13.09 34.21 10.83
CA LEU A 80 12.10 34.84 11.70
C LEU A 80 11.63 33.88 12.79
N SER A 81 11.46 32.58 12.48
CA SER A 81 11.14 31.56 13.48
C SER A 81 12.26 31.35 14.49
N LEU A 82 13.53 31.47 14.06
CA LEU A 82 14.69 31.43 14.95
C LEU A 82 14.70 32.63 15.90
N ILE A 83 14.47 33.85 15.38
CA ILE A 83 14.35 35.07 16.20
C ILE A 83 13.21 34.95 17.22
N ILE A 84 12.03 34.47 16.79
CA ILE A 84 10.88 34.25 17.68
C ILE A 84 11.23 33.23 18.78
N SER A 85 11.95 32.17 18.45
CA SER A 85 12.36 31.14 19.42
C SER A 85 13.29 31.70 20.49
N PHE A 86 14.27 32.52 20.10
CA PHE A 86 15.13 33.22 21.05
C PHE A 86 14.36 34.24 21.89
N LEU A 87 13.46 35.01 21.29
CA LEU A 87 12.63 35.99 22.02
C LEU A 87 11.73 35.34 23.06
N LYS A 88 11.18 34.15 22.76
CA LYS A 88 10.41 33.37 23.73
C LYS A 88 11.27 32.96 24.93
N ASP A 89 12.45 32.41 24.68
CA ASP A 89 13.37 31.96 25.73
C ASP A 89 13.77 33.12 26.67
N TYR A 90 14.17 34.26 26.11
CA TYR A 90 14.49 35.47 26.89
C TYR A 90 13.28 36.09 27.59
N GLY A 91 12.06 35.91 27.06
CA GLY A 91 10.84 36.55 27.56
C GLY A 91 10.11 35.76 28.67
N THR A 92 10.20 34.43 28.68
CA THR A 92 9.45 33.58 29.64
C THR A 92 10.30 32.99 30.76
N GLY A 93 11.63 33.09 30.72
CA GLY A 93 12.53 32.65 31.80
C GLY A 93 12.45 31.16 32.14
N LEU A 94 11.86 30.35 31.27
CA LEU A 94 11.59 28.93 31.44
C LEU A 94 12.30 28.13 30.33
N GLY A 95 13.48 27.61 30.67
CA GLY A 95 14.04 26.41 30.06
C GLY A 95 14.73 26.58 28.69
N ALA A 96 15.93 26.02 28.61
CA ALA A 96 16.80 25.98 27.44
C ALA A 96 16.07 25.78 26.11
N VAL A 97 16.46 26.55 25.09
CA VAL A 97 15.97 26.39 23.72
C VAL A 97 16.01 24.92 23.31
N ASP A 98 14.86 24.38 22.92
CA ASP A 98 14.77 23.04 22.40
C ASP A 98 15.70 22.89 21.17
N THR A 99 16.68 22.00 21.32
CA THR A 99 17.70 21.73 20.30
C THR A 99 17.09 21.32 18.97
N VAL A 100 15.93 20.64 18.97
CA VAL A 100 15.24 20.20 17.76
C VAL A 100 14.74 21.42 16.98
N THR A 101 14.11 22.36 17.66
CA THR A 101 13.62 23.61 17.05
C THR A 101 14.73 24.43 16.41
N LEU A 102 15.89 24.55 17.07
CA LEU A 102 17.06 25.24 16.51
C LEU A 102 17.59 24.55 15.26
N VAL A 103 17.76 23.22 15.33
CA VAL A 103 18.26 22.42 14.20
C VAL A 103 17.30 22.53 13.01
N VAL A 104 15.99 22.46 13.23
CA VAL A 104 15.00 22.60 12.14
C VAL A 104 15.05 23.99 11.51
N CYS A 105 15.08 25.07 12.31
CA CYS A 105 15.17 26.43 11.77
C CYS A 105 16.47 26.66 10.98
N LEU A 106 17.59 26.14 11.48
CA LEU A 106 18.89 26.20 10.80
C LEU A 106 18.90 25.38 9.51
N LEU A 107 18.31 24.19 9.51
CA LEU A 107 18.20 23.37 8.31
C LEU A 107 17.34 24.07 7.24
N ILE A 108 16.17 24.60 7.61
CA ILE A 108 15.29 25.32 6.66
C ILE A 108 16.01 26.55 6.07
N SER A 109 16.69 27.32 6.93
CA SER A 109 17.47 28.48 6.49
C SER A 109 18.66 28.07 5.62
N GLY A 110 19.35 26.99 5.97
CA GLY A 110 20.48 26.45 5.22
C GLY A 110 20.08 25.91 3.84
N PHE A 111 18.96 25.19 3.75
CA PHE A 111 18.41 24.72 2.47
C PHE A 111 17.93 25.87 1.57
N ALA A 112 17.55 27.00 2.16
CA ALA A 112 17.11 28.17 1.41
C ALA A 112 18.25 28.87 0.66
N VAL A 113 19.49 28.82 1.17
CA VAL A 113 20.64 29.53 0.58
C VAL A 113 20.96 29.06 -0.84
N PRO A 114 21.10 27.75 -1.14
CA PRO A 114 21.29 27.28 -2.51
C PRO A 114 20.16 27.71 -3.46
N LEU A 115 18.91 27.69 -2.99
CA LEU A 115 17.73 28.02 -3.80
C LEU A 115 17.70 29.48 -4.28
N LEU A 116 18.32 30.40 -3.54
CA LEU A 116 18.38 31.83 -3.89
C LEU A 116 19.18 32.12 -5.16
N PHE A 117 20.11 31.23 -5.54
CA PHE A 117 20.97 31.40 -6.72
C PHE A 117 20.31 30.96 -8.03
N PHE A 118 19.15 30.29 -7.97
CA PHE A 118 18.48 29.75 -9.16
C PHE A 118 17.26 30.61 -9.55
N GLU A 119 17.36 31.30 -10.69
CA GLU A 119 16.27 32.14 -11.21
C GLU A 119 15.21 31.35 -12.00
N GLU A 120 15.52 30.10 -12.33
CA GLU A 120 14.62 29.22 -13.07
C GLU A 120 13.39 28.81 -12.23
N PRO A 121 12.25 28.51 -12.88
CA PRO A 121 11.07 28.00 -12.19
C PRO A 121 11.39 26.67 -11.48
N LEU A 122 10.81 26.47 -10.29
CA LEU A 122 11.05 25.27 -9.47
C LEU A 122 10.80 23.97 -10.26
N SER A 123 9.80 23.98 -11.14
CA SER A 123 9.46 22.83 -11.99
C SER A 123 10.56 22.46 -12.99
N ARG A 124 11.38 23.42 -13.44
CA ARG A 124 12.54 23.18 -14.32
C ARG A 124 13.75 22.74 -13.52
N PHE A 125 14.03 23.45 -12.43
CA PHE A 125 15.08 23.07 -11.47
C PHE A 125 14.93 21.61 -11.03
N LEU A 126 13.71 21.17 -10.69
CA LEU A 126 13.46 19.77 -10.30
C LEU A 126 13.60 18.76 -11.46
N GLN A 127 13.44 19.18 -12.73
CA GLN A 127 13.62 18.32 -13.90
C GLN A 127 15.10 18.18 -14.31
N ASP A 128 15.91 19.20 -14.07
CA ASP A 128 17.32 19.20 -14.48
C ASP A 128 18.20 18.33 -13.54
N PHE A 129 17.81 18.18 -12.28
CA PHE A 129 18.48 17.30 -11.33
C PHE A 129 18.03 15.83 -11.50
N VAL A 130 18.97 14.94 -11.83
CA VAL A 130 18.71 13.50 -12.08
C VAL A 130 17.94 12.81 -10.96
N VAL A 131 18.27 13.13 -9.70
CA VAL A 131 17.63 12.51 -8.52
C VAL A 131 16.19 12.99 -8.36
N THR A 132 15.93 14.29 -8.53
CA THR A 132 14.58 14.85 -8.41
C THR A 132 13.73 14.53 -9.62
N ASP A 133 14.31 14.44 -10.82
CA ASP A 133 13.62 13.97 -12.02
C ASP A 133 13.12 12.53 -11.80
N TYR A 134 14.00 11.67 -11.29
CA TYR A 134 13.66 10.30 -10.94
C TYR A 134 12.57 10.22 -9.86
N ILE A 135 12.70 10.96 -8.76
CA ILE A 135 11.74 10.85 -7.65
C ILE A 135 10.37 11.44 -8.04
N PHE A 136 10.32 12.69 -8.50
CA PHE A 136 9.04 13.38 -8.71
C PHE A 136 8.36 12.99 -10.03
N PHE A 137 9.11 12.87 -11.12
CA PHE A 137 8.52 12.68 -12.44
C PHE A 137 8.55 11.22 -12.87
N GLU A 138 9.60 10.47 -12.54
CA GLU A 138 9.66 9.05 -12.89
C GLU A 138 8.95 8.13 -11.89
N PHE A 139 9.08 8.39 -10.59
CA PHE A 139 8.54 7.55 -9.53
C PHE A 139 7.14 8.00 -9.09
N PHE A 140 6.97 9.26 -8.66
CA PHE A 140 5.65 9.81 -8.32
C PHE A 140 4.76 10.09 -9.56
N CYS A 141 5.31 9.99 -10.77
CA CYS A 141 4.59 10.20 -12.03
C CYS A 141 3.87 11.56 -12.11
N ILE A 142 4.46 12.59 -11.49
CA ILE A 142 3.95 13.95 -11.59
C ILE A 142 4.10 14.41 -13.04
N LYS A 143 3.08 15.09 -13.57
CA LYS A 143 3.09 15.56 -14.95
C LYS A 143 4.20 16.59 -15.15
N ARG A 144 5.06 16.37 -16.13
CA ARG A 144 6.00 17.38 -16.61
C ARG A 144 5.24 18.57 -17.19
N ILE A 145 5.66 19.76 -16.80
CA ILE A 145 5.05 21.01 -17.26
C ILE A 145 5.82 21.45 -18.51
N PRO A 146 5.15 21.63 -19.67
CA PRO A 146 5.82 22.06 -20.89
C PRO A 146 6.27 23.53 -20.81
N GLU A 147 7.35 23.84 -21.53
CA GLU A 147 8.10 25.11 -21.51
C GLU A 147 7.31 26.38 -21.89
N ARG A 148 6.05 26.27 -22.34
CA ARG A 148 5.40 27.30 -23.17
C ARG A 148 4.00 27.78 -22.72
N GLU A 149 3.72 27.81 -21.42
CA GLU A 149 2.62 28.65 -20.91
C GLU A 149 3.22 29.88 -20.23
N GLY A 150 2.98 31.08 -20.77
CA GLY A 150 3.46 32.38 -20.24
C GLY A 150 2.82 32.79 -18.91
N ALA A 151 2.65 31.84 -17.99
CA ALA A 151 2.12 32.08 -16.65
C ALA A 151 3.17 32.78 -15.79
N ARG A 152 2.80 33.91 -15.18
CA ARG A 152 3.65 34.64 -14.24
C ARG A 152 3.57 33.95 -12.87
N GLY A 153 4.72 33.51 -12.36
CA GLY A 153 4.85 33.01 -10.99
C GLY A 153 4.71 34.12 -9.93
N ILE A 154 4.73 33.73 -8.66
CA ILE A 154 4.68 34.68 -7.54
C ILE A 154 5.98 35.51 -7.53
N PRO A 155 5.91 36.85 -7.50
CA PRO A 155 7.11 37.69 -7.43
C PRO A 155 7.80 37.53 -6.06
N THR A 156 9.14 37.59 -6.04
CA THR A 156 9.96 37.37 -4.85
C THR A 156 9.53 38.15 -3.60
N PRO A 157 9.13 39.45 -3.69
CA PRO A 157 8.68 40.19 -2.51
C PRO A 157 7.41 39.60 -1.87
N VAL A 158 6.48 39.11 -2.69
CA VAL A 158 5.25 38.47 -2.21
C VAL A 158 5.57 37.11 -1.57
N ALA A 159 6.54 36.37 -2.11
CA ALA A 159 7.00 35.12 -1.50
C ALA A 159 7.66 35.35 -0.14
N VAL A 160 8.46 36.42 0.02
CA VAL A 160 9.02 36.83 1.32
C VAL A 160 7.91 37.18 2.33
N LEU A 161 6.90 37.95 1.90
CA LEU A 161 5.74 38.26 2.75
C LEU A 161 4.99 37.00 3.17
N LEU A 162 4.82 36.03 2.28
CA LEU A 162 4.23 34.72 2.62
C LEU A 162 5.08 33.96 3.65
N GLY A 163 6.42 33.98 3.50
CA GLY A 163 7.34 33.39 4.47
C GLY A 163 7.22 34.01 5.86
N ILE A 164 7.12 35.34 5.93
CA ILE A 164 6.90 36.09 7.19
C ILE A 164 5.54 35.74 7.79
N LEU A 165 4.47 35.75 6.99
CA LEU A 165 3.12 35.40 7.43
C LEU A 165 3.04 33.97 7.97
N CYS A 166 3.75 33.02 7.35
CA CYS A 166 3.84 31.65 7.83
C CYS A 166 4.63 31.52 9.13
N ALA A 167 5.53 32.45 9.45
CA ALA A 167 6.34 32.41 10.68
C ALA A 167 5.67 33.13 11.87
N LEU A 168 4.70 34.03 11.66
CA LEU A 168 3.96 34.66 12.75
C LEU A 168 3.22 33.67 13.69
N PRO A 169 2.59 32.59 13.19
CA PRO A 169 2.02 31.53 14.03
C PRO A 169 3.03 30.85 14.96
N CYS A 170 4.34 30.91 14.67
CA CYS A 170 5.39 30.38 15.54
C CYS A 170 5.46 31.11 16.91
N ILE A 171 4.74 32.22 17.09
CA ILE A 171 4.53 32.85 18.40
C ILE A 171 3.68 31.95 19.31
N ALA A 172 2.69 31.24 18.77
CA ALA A 172 1.84 30.34 19.56
C ALA A 172 2.26 28.87 19.46
N VAL A 173 2.80 28.47 18.31
CA VAL A 173 3.11 27.08 17.96
C VAL A 173 4.63 26.87 17.86
N GLU A 174 5.12 25.67 18.14
CA GLU A 174 6.53 25.32 17.94
C GLU A 174 6.90 25.35 16.44
N PRO A 175 8.06 25.92 16.05
CA PRO A 175 8.43 26.08 14.64
C PRO A 175 8.49 24.78 13.83
N TRP A 176 8.91 23.66 14.44
CA TRP A 176 8.95 22.38 13.76
C TRP A 176 7.55 21.87 13.41
N LEU A 177 6.55 22.12 14.28
CA LEU A 177 5.16 21.75 14.05
C LEU A 177 4.54 22.62 12.96
N MET A 178 4.89 23.91 12.89
CA MET A 178 4.47 24.78 11.79
C MET A 178 5.08 24.34 10.45
N ALA A 179 6.37 23.97 10.42
CA ALA A 179 7.00 23.40 9.24
C ALA A 179 6.32 22.08 8.81
N ALA A 180 5.96 21.22 9.78
CA ALA A 180 5.22 19.99 9.52
C ALA A 180 3.82 20.25 8.95
N ILE A 181 3.10 21.27 9.44
CA ILE A 181 1.79 21.67 8.89
C ILE A 181 1.94 22.14 7.44
N ILE A 182 2.92 22.99 7.14
CA ILE A 182 3.17 23.46 5.76
C ILE A 182 3.48 22.29 4.83
N ALA A 183 4.31 21.34 5.28
CA ALA A 183 4.60 20.12 4.53
C ALA A 183 3.35 19.26 4.33
N ALA A 184 2.54 19.04 5.36
CA ALA A 184 1.31 18.25 5.30
C ALA A 184 0.29 18.88 4.34
N VAL A 185 0.09 20.20 4.38
CA VAL A 185 -0.79 20.93 3.44
C VAL A 185 -0.30 20.77 2.00
N THR A 186 1.02 20.81 1.79
CA THR A 186 1.62 20.61 0.46
C THR A 186 1.39 19.19 -0.05
N VAL A 187 1.59 18.18 0.80
CA VAL A 187 1.32 16.77 0.49
C VAL A 187 -0.16 16.52 0.17
N LEU A 188 -1.07 17.06 0.98
CA LEU A 188 -2.52 16.96 0.74
C LEU A 188 -2.90 17.60 -0.59
N TYR A 189 -2.33 18.77 -0.89
CA TYR A 189 -2.54 19.46 -2.15
C TYR A 189 -2.05 18.64 -3.36
N LEU A 190 -0.84 18.08 -3.28
CA LEU A 190 -0.29 17.20 -4.32
C LEU A 190 -1.11 15.91 -4.47
N SER A 191 -1.64 15.38 -3.37
CA SER A 191 -2.53 14.21 -3.38
C SER A 191 -3.87 14.50 -4.08
N LEU A 192 -4.44 15.69 -3.88
CA LEU A 192 -5.67 16.15 -4.54
C LEU A 192 -5.50 16.46 -6.05
N THR A 193 -4.27 16.71 -6.50
CA THR A 193 -3.96 17.01 -7.91
C THR A 193 -3.56 15.76 -8.69
N SER A 194 -2.84 14.83 -8.05
CA SER A 194 -2.42 13.54 -8.61
C SER A 194 -2.75 12.37 -7.66
N PRO A 195 -3.69 11.47 -8.04
CA PRO A 195 -3.90 10.24 -7.28
C PRO A 195 -2.68 9.31 -7.33
N GLU A 196 -1.81 9.45 -8.33
CA GLU A 196 -0.55 8.71 -8.42
C GLU A 196 0.39 9.07 -7.26
N PHE A 197 0.52 10.37 -6.98
CA PHE A 197 1.29 10.87 -5.84
C PHE A 197 0.70 10.36 -4.53
N ALA A 198 -0.62 10.48 -4.33
CA ALA A 198 -1.29 9.98 -3.13
C ALA A 198 -1.01 8.49 -2.89
N PHE A 199 -1.10 7.67 -3.93
CA PHE A 199 -0.82 6.25 -3.88
C PHE A 199 0.64 5.95 -3.51
N PHE A 200 1.62 6.45 -4.27
CA PHE A 200 3.02 6.16 -3.99
C PHE A 200 3.49 6.76 -2.66
N PHE A 201 2.97 7.92 -2.27
CA PHE A 201 3.28 8.55 -0.99
C PHE A 201 2.72 7.71 0.17
N SER A 202 1.49 7.19 0.06
CA SER A 202 0.91 6.31 1.08
C SER A 202 1.72 5.02 1.28
N VAL A 203 2.31 4.46 0.22
CA VAL A 203 3.18 3.29 0.31
C VAL A 203 4.50 3.63 1.01
N LEU A 204 5.10 4.76 0.65
CA LEU A 204 6.39 5.17 1.20
C LEU A 204 6.30 5.57 2.67
N ILE A 205 5.21 6.23 3.08
CA ILE A 205 5.06 6.71 4.46
C ILE A 205 4.63 5.62 5.43
N LEU A 206 4.06 4.51 4.95
CA LEU A 206 3.51 3.41 5.74
C LEU A 206 4.40 3.01 6.94
N PRO A 207 5.70 2.70 6.77
CA PRO A 207 6.53 2.29 7.90
C PRO A 207 6.93 3.42 8.86
N TYR A 208 6.61 4.68 8.56
CA TYR A 208 6.94 5.84 9.39
C TYR A 208 5.73 6.40 10.13
N LEU A 209 4.55 5.83 9.92
CA LEU A 209 3.31 6.36 10.47
C LEU A 209 3.27 6.28 12.00
N SER A 210 3.98 5.34 12.62
CA SER A 210 4.08 5.21 14.09
C SER A 210 4.61 6.47 14.79
N PHE A 211 5.39 7.30 14.09
CA PHE A 211 5.91 8.56 14.64
C PHE A 211 4.84 9.66 14.71
N VAL A 212 3.71 9.48 14.01
CA VAL A 212 2.63 10.46 13.94
C VAL A 212 1.55 10.08 14.97
N PRO A 213 1.15 11.01 15.86
CA PRO A 213 -0.01 10.81 16.72
C PRO A 213 -1.24 10.53 15.87
N ASN A 214 -2.01 9.47 16.19
CA ASN A 214 -3.16 9.01 15.40
C ASN A 214 -2.80 8.62 13.95
N SER A 215 -1.74 7.82 13.82
CA SER A 215 -1.20 7.25 12.56
C SER A 215 -2.28 6.73 11.61
N GLU A 216 -3.23 5.97 12.14
CA GLU A 216 -4.30 5.31 11.37
C GLU A 216 -5.20 6.32 10.66
N TRP A 217 -5.57 7.40 11.37
CA TRP A 217 -6.41 8.46 10.83
C TRP A 217 -5.67 9.26 9.76
N ALA A 218 -4.38 9.54 9.95
CA ALA A 218 -3.57 10.23 8.96
C ALA A 218 -3.48 9.45 7.64
N LEU A 219 -3.24 8.14 7.71
CA LEU A 219 -3.26 7.27 6.53
C LEU A 219 -4.66 7.23 5.89
N SER A 220 -5.72 7.16 6.70
CA SER A 220 -7.09 7.11 6.19
C SER A 220 -7.44 8.36 5.38
N VAL A 221 -7.03 9.54 5.86
CA VAL A 221 -7.21 10.82 5.17
C VAL A 221 -6.45 10.83 3.86
N LEU A 222 -5.20 10.34 3.85
CA LEU A 222 -4.39 10.28 2.64
C LEU A 222 -5.01 9.36 1.58
N VAL A 223 -5.48 8.18 1.97
CA VAL A 223 -6.17 7.21 1.10
C VAL A 223 -7.48 7.81 0.58
N ALA A 224 -8.31 8.39 1.46
CA ALA A 224 -9.56 9.03 1.09
C ALA A 224 -9.34 10.18 0.09
N VAL A 225 -8.34 11.04 0.33
CA VAL A 225 -7.94 12.11 -0.60
C VAL A 225 -7.48 11.53 -1.94
N GLY A 226 -6.72 10.44 -1.94
CA GLY A 226 -6.33 9.72 -3.15
C GLY A 226 -7.53 9.21 -3.95
N VAL A 227 -8.53 8.62 -3.27
CA VAL A 227 -9.77 8.14 -3.89
C VAL A 227 -10.57 9.31 -4.47
N LEU A 228 -10.74 10.40 -3.72
CA LEU A 228 -11.42 11.61 -4.20
C LEU A 228 -10.72 12.21 -5.42
N SER A 229 -9.38 12.25 -5.42
CA SER A 229 -8.56 12.71 -6.54
C SER A 229 -8.75 11.82 -7.78
N PHE A 230 -8.81 10.50 -7.58
CA PHE A 230 -9.09 9.54 -8.65
C PHE A 230 -10.51 9.70 -9.21
N LEU A 231 -11.53 9.73 -8.34
CA LEU A 231 -12.94 9.90 -8.72
C LEU A 231 -13.16 11.22 -9.45
N LYS A 232 -12.52 12.30 -9.01
CA LYS A 232 -12.49 13.59 -9.72
C LYS A 232 -11.94 13.43 -11.14
N LYS A 233 -10.79 12.77 -11.31
CA LYS A 233 -10.21 12.54 -12.65
C LYS A 233 -11.08 11.60 -13.51
N ALA A 234 -11.74 10.61 -12.90
CA ALA A 234 -12.67 9.72 -13.59
C ALA A 234 -13.94 10.46 -14.05
N ALA A 235 -14.52 11.31 -13.20
CA ALA A 235 -15.67 12.16 -13.54
C ALA A 235 -15.37 13.10 -14.72
N LEU A 236 -14.14 13.64 -14.77
CA LEU A 236 -13.64 14.46 -15.87
C LEU A 236 -13.32 13.66 -17.15
N GLY A 237 -13.47 12.34 -17.16
CA GLY A 237 -13.16 11.48 -18.31
C GLY A 237 -11.66 11.31 -18.58
N LYS A 238 -10.79 11.75 -17.66
CA LYS A 238 -9.32 11.63 -17.78
C LYS A 238 -8.82 10.25 -17.35
N ARG A 239 -9.66 9.45 -16.70
CA ARG A 239 -9.36 8.12 -16.17
C ARG A 239 -10.52 7.17 -16.47
N VAL A 240 -10.18 5.89 -16.58
CA VAL A 240 -11.11 4.79 -16.79
C VAL A 240 -11.18 4.00 -15.49
N ILE A 241 -12.40 3.68 -15.05
CA ILE A 241 -12.62 2.78 -13.92
C ILE A 241 -12.74 1.38 -14.49
N TYR A 242 -11.97 0.45 -13.94
CA TYR A 242 -12.07 -0.95 -14.29
C TYR A 242 -12.80 -1.71 -13.18
N PHE A 243 -13.91 -2.35 -13.54
CA PHE A 243 -14.65 -3.19 -12.62
C PHE A 243 -14.35 -4.68 -12.88
N GLU A 244 -13.82 -5.38 -11.88
CA GLU A 244 -13.47 -6.81 -11.87
C GLU A 244 -14.33 -7.60 -10.87
N GLN A 245 -14.31 -8.94 -10.96
CA GLN A 245 -15.01 -9.80 -10.00
C GLN A 245 -14.56 -9.59 -8.55
N TYR A 246 -13.28 -9.27 -8.35
CA TYR A 246 -12.72 -8.97 -7.03
C TYR A 246 -13.39 -7.74 -6.40
N ASP A 247 -13.79 -6.75 -7.19
CA ASP A 247 -14.41 -5.52 -6.68
C ASP A 247 -15.77 -5.83 -6.04
N LEU A 248 -16.51 -6.79 -6.59
CA LEU A 248 -17.78 -7.24 -6.02
C LEU A 248 -17.55 -7.96 -4.69
N LEU A 249 -16.58 -8.89 -4.63
CA LEU A 249 -16.29 -9.63 -3.40
C LEU A 249 -15.74 -8.74 -2.29
N ILE A 250 -14.83 -7.82 -2.63
CA ILE A 250 -14.31 -6.83 -1.68
C ILE A 250 -15.41 -5.86 -1.26
N GLY A 251 -16.28 -5.44 -2.18
CA GLY A 251 -17.45 -4.63 -1.84
C GLY A 251 -18.40 -5.35 -0.87
N LEU A 252 -18.68 -6.63 -1.08
CA LEU A 252 -19.46 -7.45 -0.16
C LEU A 252 -18.78 -7.58 1.20
N LEU A 253 -17.47 -7.81 1.23
CA LEU A 253 -16.69 -7.90 2.48
C LEU A 253 -16.77 -6.58 3.28
N VAL A 254 -16.59 -5.45 2.59
CA VAL A 254 -16.71 -4.11 3.20
C VAL A 254 -18.11 -3.87 3.74
N ILE A 255 -19.16 -4.28 3.01
CA ILE A 255 -20.54 -4.18 3.48
C ILE A 255 -20.73 -5.02 4.74
N THR A 256 -20.24 -6.27 4.79
CA THR A 256 -20.36 -7.11 5.98
C THR A 256 -19.64 -6.52 7.20
N VAL A 257 -18.43 -5.97 7.00
CA VAL A 257 -17.62 -5.27 8.02
C VAL A 257 -18.34 -4.01 8.52
N MET A 258 -18.96 -3.25 7.61
CA MET A 258 -19.79 -2.09 7.97
C MET A 258 -21.02 -2.49 8.78
N LEU A 259 -21.72 -3.55 8.37
CA LEU A 259 -22.91 -4.03 9.05
C LEU A 259 -22.57 -4.54 10.46
N SER A 260 -21.47 -5.28 10.62
CA SER A 260 -21.06 -5.75 11.96
C SER A 260 -20.74 -4.58 12.89
N GLY A 261 -20.04 -3.55 12.39
CA GLY A 261 -19.75 -2.34 13.17
C GLY A 261 -20.98 -1.52 13.56
N ILE A 262 -22.00 -1.44 12.70
CA ILE A 262 -23.22 -0.63 12.95
C ILE A 262 -24.19 -1.32 13.92
N PHE A 263 -24.41 -2.63 13.77
CA PHE A 263 -25.54 -3.31 14.41
C PHE A 263 -25.24 -3.91 15.81
N LEU A 264 -23.99 -4.11 16.20
CA LEU A 264 -23.64 -4.84 17.43
C LEU A 264 -23.24 -3.96 18.63
N LYS A 265 -22.24 -3.08 18.48
CA LYS A 265 -21.70 -2.27 19.60
C LYS A 265 -21.84 -0.75 19.42
N GLY A 266 -22.52 -0.28 18.38
CA GLY A 266 -22.81 1.15 18.18
C GLY A 266 -21.59 1.99 17.79
N ILE A 267 -21.40 3.16 18.43
CA ILE A 267 -20.45 4.20 17.98
C ILE A 267 -18.97 3.77 18.12
N SER A 268 -18.62 2.96 19.12
CA SER A 268 -17.23 2.52 19.37
C SER A 268 -16.70 1.63 18.26
N SER A 269 -17.51 0.66 17.79
CA SER A 269 -17.12 -0.24 16.70
C SER A 269 -17.27 0.41 15.31
N PHE A 270 -18.14 1.41 15.17
CA PHE A 270 -18.35 2.11 13.90
C PHE A 270 -17.08 2.84 13.40
N ALA A 271 -16.31 3.45 14.30
CA ALA A 271 -15.08 4.13 13.93
C ALA A 271 -14.04 3.16 13.34
N GLY A 272 -13.86 1.99 13.97
CA GLY A 272 -12.97 0.93 13.47
C GLY A 272 -13.44 0.35 12.14
N ALA A 273 -14.75 0.09 11.98
CA ALA A 273 -15.31 -0.37 10.71
C ALA A 273 -15.11 0.65 9.58
N LEU A 274 -15.27 1.95 9.88
CA LEU A 274 -15.05 3.04 8.92
C LEU A 274 -13.60 3.12 8.49
N LEU A 275 -12.67 2.98 9.45
CA LEU A 275 -11.25 2.94 9.18
C LEU A 275 -10.88 1.78 8.22
N PHE A 276 -11.29 0.55 8.52
CA PHE A 276 -11.03 -0.61 7.66
C PHE A 276 -11.68 -0.49 6.28
N THR A 277 -12.86 0.13 6.20
CA THR A 277 -13.51 0.42 4.92
C THR A 277 -12.70 1.41 4.09
N VAL A 278 -12.17 2.47 4.71
CA VAL A 278 -11.31 3.43 4.03
C VAL A 278 -10.01 2.76 3.57
N MET A 279 -9.39 1.93 4.41
CA MET A 279 -8.16 1.20 4.06
C MET A 279 -8.36 0.18 2.93
N SER A 280 -9.55 -0.41 2.84
CA SER A 280 -9.90 -1.31 1.73
C SER A 280 -9.83 -0.61 0.36
N PHE A 281 -9.98 0.72 0.29
CA PHE A 281 -9.78 1.47 -0.96
C PHE A 281 -8.32 1.50 -1.44
N GLY A 282 -7.34 1.06 -0.64
CA GLY A 282 -5.98 0.79 -1.11
C GLY A 282 -5.96 -0.19 -2.29
N TYR A 283 -6.81 -1.21 -2.25
CA TYR A 283 -7.03 -2.12 -3.37
C TYR A 283 -7.56 -1.38 -4.61
N PHE A 284 -8.57 -0.53 -4.45
CA PHE A 284 -9.19 0.22 -5.54
C PHE A 284 -8.20 1.18 -6.20
N LEU A 285 -7.40 1.89 -5.40
CA LEU A 285 -6.35 2.80 -5.89
C LEU A 285 -5.28 2.03 -6.66
N ALA A 286 -4.71 0.98 -6.07
CA ALA A 286 -3.70 0.17 -6.74
C ALA A 286 -4.23 -0.45 -8.05
N GLY A 287 -5.44 -1.01 -8.00
CA GLY A 287 -6.10 -1.67 -9.12
C GLY A 287 -6.34 -0.74 -10.32
N ASN A 288 -6.72 0.51 -10.07
CA ASN A 288 -7.12 1.46 -11.11
C ASN A 288 -6.02 2.45 -11.54
N ILE A 289 -5.06 2.75 -10.68
CA ILE A 289 -3.94 3.65 -11.01
C ILE A 289 -2.90 2.93 -11.87
N ILE A 290 -2.59 1.67 -11.55
CA ILE A 290 -1.56 0.89 -12.25
C ILE A 290 -2.10 0.46 -13.62
N SER A 291 -1.77 1.24 -14.63
CA SER A 291 -2.19 0.98 -16.01
C SER A 291 -1.13 0.33 -16.88
N ASN A 292 0.15 0.46 -16.51
CA ASN A 292 1.30 0.10 -17.33
C ASN A 292 2.30 -0.73 -16.52
N ARG A 293 3.14 -1.54 -17.20
CA ARG A 293 4.18 -2.35 -16.55
C ARG A 293 5.11 -1.52 -15.68
N ARG A 294 5.55 -0.36 -16.17
CA ARG A 294 6.41 0.57 -15.43
C ARG A 294 5.82 0.93 -14.07
N LEU A 295 4.52 1.21 -13.99
CA LEU A 295 3.85 1.58 -12.73
C LEU A 295 3.76 0.39 -11.76
N ALA A 296 3.58 -0.82 -12.28
CA ALA A 296 3.60 -2.03 -11.46
C ALA A 296 5.00 -2.26 -10.86
N ASP A 297 6.05 -2.14 -11.67
CA ASP A 297 7.44 -2.26 -11.20
C ASP A 297 7.80 -1.14 -10.20
N CYS A 298 7.33 0.10 -10.45
CA CYS A 298 7.45 1.20 -9.50
C CYS A 298 6.74 0.90 -8.17
N ALA A 299 5.54 0.33 -8.19
CA ALA A 299 4.80 -0.02 -6.97
C ALA A 299 5.52 -1.11 -6.15
N LEU A 300 6.05 -2.14 -6.82
CA LEU A 300 6.88 -3.15 -6.16
C LEU A 300 8.14 -2.53 -5.55
N SER A 301 8.80 -1.63 -6.30
CA SER A 301 9.99 -0.95 -5.82
C SER A 301 9.69 -0.01 -4.65
N ALA A 302 8.51 0.64 -4.64
CA ALA A 302 8.08 1.52 -3.56
C ALA A 302 8.00 0.77 -2.23
N VAL A 303 7.33 -0.39 -2.23
CA VAL A 303 7.19 -1.26 -1.04
C VAL A 303 8.56 -1.85 -0.61
N ALA A 304 9.44 -2.16 -1.56
CA ALA A 304 10.78 -2.65 -1.24
C ALA A 304 11.68 -1.55 -0.63
N PHE A 305 11.64 -0.34 -1.20
CA PHE A 305 12.47 0.79 -0.74
C PHE A 305 11.96 1.40 0.56
N SER A 306 10.64 1.44 0.78
CA SER A 306 10.06 1.91 2.05
C SER A 306 10.56 1.12 3.25
N ALA A 307 10.86 -0.18 3.07
CA ALA A 307 11.36 -1.04 4.14
C ALA A 307 12.85 -0.83 4.47
N VAL A 308 13.64 -0.20 3.60
CA VAL A 308 15.11 -0.12 3.77
C VAL A 308 15.51 0.67 5.01
N ILE A 309 14.90 1.84 5.24
CA ILE A 309 15.23 2.68 6.39
C ILE A 309 14.76 2.03 7.70
N PRO A 310 13.53 1.51 7.83
CA PRO A 310 13.12 0.69 8.98
C PRO A 310 14.08 -0.47 9.26
N SER A 311 14.52 -1.18 8.22
CA SER A 311 15.51 -2.24 8.36
C SER A 311 16.86 -1.74 8.85
N ALA A 312 17.36 -0.62 8.32
CA ALA A 312 18.61 0.00 8.77
C ALA A 312 18.52 0.48 10.22
N VAL A 313 17.39 1.06 10.63
CA VAL A 313 17.14 1.46 12.03
C VAL A 313 17.14 0.24 12.95
N SER A 314 16.54 -0.88 12.54
CA SER A 314 16.58 -2.14 13.29
C SER A 314 18.02 -2.60 13.54
N ILE A 315 18.86 -2.56 12.50
CA ILE A 315 20.27 -2.95 12.58
C ILE A 315 21.06 -2.01 13.50
N ILE A 316 20.83 -0.69 13.39
CA ILE A 316 21.49 0.29 14.25
C ILE A 316 21.08 0.10 15.72
N SER A 317 19.80 -0.14 15.99
CA SER A 317 19.29 -0.43 17.33
C SER A 317 19.91 -1.71 17.90
N PHE A 318 20.05 -2.75 17.09
CA PHE A 318 20.76 -3.97 17.49
C PHE A 318 22.23 -3.72 17.81
N ILE A 319 22.95 -2.95 16.98
CA ILE A 319 24.36 -2.61 17.24
C ILE A 319 24.49 -1.83 18.55
N ARG A 320 23.58 -0.88 18.82
CA ARG A 320 23.56 -0.12 20.08
C ARG A 320 23.31 -1.02 21.29
N CYS A 321 22.39 -1.97 21.18
CA CYS A 321 22.08 -2.90 22.27
C CYS A 321 23.23 -3.89 22.52
N CYS A 322 23.90 -4.39 21.48
CA CYS A 322 25.09 -5.25 21.62
C CYS A 322 26.25 -4.58 22.37
N VAL A 323 26.28 -3.24 22.42
CA VAL A 323 27.27 -2.49 23.21
C VAL A 323 26.90 -2.47 24.70
N THR A 324 25.62 -2.58 25.05
CA THR A 324 25.11 -2.46 26.42
C THR A 324 24.74 -3.79 27.07
N GLU A 325 24.32 -4.78 26.30
CA GLU A 325 23.78 -6.07 26.76
C GLU A 325 24.40 -7.27 26.04
N ASN A 326 24.20 -8.47 26.61
CA ASN A 326 24.60 -9.72 25.95
C ASN A 326 23.82 -9.94 24.65
N VAL A 327 24.53 -10.34 23.60
CA VAL A 327 23.97 -10.56 22.24
C VAL A 327 22.75 -11.50 22.23
N ASN A 328 22.71 -12.50 23.11
CA ASN A 328 21.59 -13.43 23.20
C ASN A 328 20.31 -12.79 23.79
N ALA A 329 20.46 -11.90 24.78
CA ALA A 329 19.33 -11.15 25.33
C ALA A 329 18.81 -10.13 24.30
N ALA A 330 19.72 -9.50 23.57
CA ALA A 330 19.41 -8.58 22.48
C ALA A 330 18.62 -9.24 21.34
N LEU A 331 18.87 -10.52 21.05
CA LEU A 331 18.12 -11.29 20.04
C LEU A 331 16.75 -11.76 20.54
N GLN A 332 16.61 -12.03 21.85
CA GLN A 332 15.35 -12.45 22.48
C GLN A 332 14.35 -11.31 22.70
N ASN A 333 14.78 -10.04 22.65
CA ASN A 333 13.86 -8.91 22.83
C ASN A 333 13.17 -8.50 21.52
N GLY A 334 13.78 -8.78 20.37
CA GLY A 334 13.27 -8.39 19.04
C GLY A 334 13.21 -6.87 18.84
N TYR A 335 13.49 -6.39 17.63
CA TYR A 335 13.51 -4.95 17.35
C TYR A 335 12.28 -4.51 16.54
N LYS A 336 11.42 -3.71 17.17
CA LYS A 336 10.21 -3.11 16.55
C LYS A 336 10.54 -2.00 15.54
N SER A 337 11.75 -1.44 15.61
CA SER A 337 12.25 -0.36 14.73
C SER A 337 11.33 0.87 14.70
N THR A 338 10.53 1.00 13.66
CA THR A 338 9.63 2.13 13.38
C THR A 338 8.17 1.68 13.37
N PHE A 339 7.87 0.44 13.77
CA PHE A 339 6.50 -0.06 13.91
C PHE A 339 6.09 -0.15 15.38
N SER A 340 4.78 -0.23 15.62
CA SER A 340 4.20 -0.41 16.96
C SER A 340 4.57 -1.77 17.56
N SER A 341 4.67 -2.79 16.71
CA SER A 341 4.94 -4.18 17.10
C SER A 341 6.02 -4.83 16.21
N THR A 342 6.64 -5.90 16.72
CA THR A 342 7.58 -6.74 15.95
C THR A 342 6.85 -7.48 14.83
N GLU A 343 5.60 -7.87 15.10
CA GLU A 343 4.72 -8.58 14.17
C GLU A 343 4.39 -7.75 12.92
N GLU A 344 4.08 -6.46 13.09
CA GLU A 344 3.83 -5.53 11.98
C GLU A 344 5.05 -5.37 11.08
N LEU A 345 6.23 -5.20 11.70
CA LEU A 345 7.48 -5.13 10.97
C LEU A 345 7.71 -6.43 10.20
N ALA A 346 7.49 -7.59 10.81
CA ALA A 346 7.65 -8.88 10.16
C ALA A 346 6.69 -9.05 8.97
N ALA A 347 5.40 -8.71 9.13
CA ALA A 347 4.41 -8.73 8.06
C ALA A 347 4.82 -7.85 6.87
N PHE A 348 5.34 -6.64 7.15
CA PHE A 348 5.85 -5.74 6.12
C PHE A 348 7.09 -6.29 5.42
N LEU A 349 8.07 -6.80 6.18
CA LEU A 349 9.32 -7.36 5.65
C LEU A 349 9.07 -8.59 4.77
N ILE A 350 8.12 -9.46 5.11
CA ILE A 350 7.74 -10.61 4.29
C ILE A 350 7.36 -10.16 2.86
N VAL A 351 6.50 -9.15 2.75
CA VAL A 351 6.06 -8.60 1.45
C VAL A 351 7.24 -7.95 0.72
N SER A 352 8.01 -7.10 1.40
CA SER A 352 9.14 -6.37 0.81
C SER A 352 10.24 -7.32 0.31
N ILE A 353 10.53 -8.42 1.03
CA ILE A 353 11.48 -9.46 0.61
C ILE A 353 10.97 -10.16 -0.66
N VAL A 354 9.71 -10.60 -0.67
CA VAL A 354 9.11 -11.26 -1.85
C VAL A 354 9.13 -10.34 -3.06
N PHE A 355 8.88 -9.05 -2.90
CA PHE A 355 8.96 -8.08 -4.00
C PHE A 355 10.40 -7.76 -4.42
N CYS A 356 11.33 -7.67 -3.47
CA CYS A 356 12.74 -7.43 -3.78
C CYS A 356 13.34 -8.59 -4.59
N THR A 357 13.03 -9.84 -4.25
CA THR A 357 13.46 -11.02 -5.03
C THR A 357 12.91 -11.00 -6.46
N ALA A 358 11.69 -10.48 -6.65
CA ALA A 358 11.08 -10.25 -7.97
C ALA A 358 11.87 -9.27 -8.82
N LEU A 359 12.17 -8.11 -8.24
CA LEU A 359 12.88 -7.03 -8.91
C LEU A 359 14.32 -7.43 -9.21
N LEU A 360 14.95 -8.14 -8.29
CA LEU A 360 16.29 -8.69 -8.47
C LEU A 360 16.36 -9.58 -9.72
N LYS A 361 15.38 -10.48 -9.91
CA LYS A 361 15.32 -11.38 -11.07
C LYS A 361 15.09 -10.65 -12.40
N GLN A 362 14.41 -9.51 -12.38
CA GLN A 362 14.12 -8.71 -13.58
C GLN A 362 15.21 -7.67 -13.90
N SER A 363 16.05 -7.35 -12.91
CA SER A 363 17.07 -6.31 -13.02
C SER A 363 18.39 -6.81 -13.61
N HIS A 364 19.09 -5.94 -14.33
CA HIS A 364 20.42 -6.19 -14.89
C HIS A 364 21.42 -5.11 -14.46
N GLY A 365 22.71 -5.46 -14.43
CA GLY A 365 23.81 -4.52 -14.14
C GLY A 365 23.74 -3.88 -12.75
N LYS A 366 23.95 -2.55 -12.67
CA LYS A 366 24.00 -1.79 -11.41
C LYS A 366 22.73 -1.89 -10.57
N ARG A 367 21.55 -1.94 -11.23
CA ARG A 367 20.26 -2.09 -10.52
C ARG A 367 20.16 -3.43 -9.78
N ARG A 368 20.77 -4.48 -10.33
CA ARG A 368 20.81 -5.80 -9.69
C ARG A 368 21.63 -5.80 -8.41
N VAL A 369 22.78 -5.13 -8.43
CA VAL A 369 23.62 -4.96 -7.23
C VAL A 369 22.86 -4.19 -6.15
N LEU A 370 22.15 -3.12 -6.53
CA LEU A 370 21.34 -2.34 -5.59
C LEU A 370 20.23 -3.18 -4.95
N TYR A 371 19.49 -3.98 -5.73
CA TYR A 371 18.47 -4.87 -5.16
C TYR A 371 19.07 -6.00 -4.31
N LEU A 372 20.28 -6.50 -4.61
CA LEU A 372 20.98 -7.44 -3.73
C LEU A 372 21.29 -6.81 -2.37
N LEU A 373 21.80 -5.59 -2.36
CA LEU A 373 22.10 -4.87 -1.11
C LEU A 373 20.82 -4.63 -0.30
N VAL A 374 19.74 -4.20 -0.96
CA VAL A 374 18.42 -4.07 -0.31
C VAL A 374 17.98 -5.40 0.28
N LEU A 375 18.04 -6.50 -0.48
CA LEU A 375 17.63 -7.82 0.00
C LEU A 375 18.42 -8.26 1.24
N ILE A 376 19.74 -8.03 1.27
CA ILE A 376 20.58 -8.36 2.43
C ILE A 376 20.13 -7.58 3.67
N VAL A 377 19.88 -6.27 3.52
CA VAL A 377 19.40 -5.41 4.60
C VAL A 377 18.02 -5.84 5.12
N LEU A 378 17.11 -6.23 4.21
CA LEU A 378 15.78 -6.72 4.59
C LEU A 378 15.87 -8.07 5.32
N LEU A 379 16.69 -9.00 4.83
CA LEU A 379 16.89 -10.30 5.48
C LEU A 379 17.54 -10.17 6.86
N SER A 380 18.52 -9.28 7.01
CA SER A 380 19.13 -9.04 8.32
C SER A 380 18.13 -8.41 9.29
N ALA A 381 17.29 -7.47 8.84
CA ALA A 381 16.24 -6.91 9.69
C ALA A 381 15.19 -7.94 10.07
N LEU A 382 14.87 -8.88 9.18
CA LEU A 382 13.97 -9.99 9.52
C LEU A 382 14.57 -10.85 10.62
N VAL A 383 15.84 -11.23 10.51
CA VAL A 383 16.59 -11.95 11.57
C VAL A 383 16.49 -11.24 12.92
N LEU A 384 16.66 -9.91 12.90
CA LEU A 384 16.60 -9.08 14.10
C LEU A 384 15.19 -8.85 14.65
N SER A 385 14.13 -9.11 13.87
CA SER A 385 12.76 -9.00 14.37
C SER A 385 12.44 -10.08 15.41
N GLY A 386 13.15 -11.21 15.40
CA GLY A 386 12.92 -12.33 16.32
C GLY A 386 11.72 -13.21 15.96
N GLU A 387 10.96 -12.84 14.92
CA GLU A 387 9.70 -13.51 14.56
C GLU A 387 9.95 -14.79 13.74
N TYR A 388 9.96 -15.94 14.41
CA TYR A 388 10.26 -17.23 13.76
C TYR A 388 9.22 -17.64 12.70
N LEU A 389 7.95 -17.32 12.95
CA LEU A 389 6.83 -17.61 12.06
C LEU A 389 6.96 -16.87 10.72
N ALA A 390 7.67 -15.75 10.70
CA ALA A 390 7.94 -15.00 9.48
C ALA A 390 8.87 -15.78 8.53
N TYR A 391 9.91 -16.46 9.03
CA TYR A 391 10.76 -17.31 8.18
C TYR A 391 10.00 -18.53 7.65
N LEU A 392 9.17 -19.14 8.48
CA LEU A 392 8.33 -20.27 8.08
C LEU A 392 7.39 -19.85 6.94
N SER A 393 6.76 -18.68 7.06
CA SER A 393 5.87 -18.12 6.03
C SER A 393 6.61 -17.89 4.71
N LEU A 394 7.86 -17.40 4.74
CA LEU A 394 8.68 -17.21 3.55
C LEU A 394 9.09 -18.55 2.91
N LEU A 395 9.42 -19.55 3.71
CA LEU A 395 9.74 -20.90 3.23
C LEU A 395 8.53 -21.54 2.54
N LEU A 396 7.34 -21.44 3.16
CA LEU A 396 6.08 -21.84 2.54
C LEU A 396 5.80 -21.04 1.25
N GLY A 397 6.12 -19.74 1.25
CA GLY A 397 6.05 -18.86 0.09
C GLY A 397 6.91 -19.31 -1.09
N ILE A 398 8.14 -19.78 -0.83
CA ILE A 398 9.02 -20.35 -1.85
C ILE A 398 8.37 -21.59 -2.46
N GLY A 399 7.84 -22.49 -1.63
CA GLY A 399 7.07 -23.65 -2.08
C GLY A 399 5.88 -23.26 -2.95
N ALA A 400 5.10 -22.27 -2.51
CA ALA A 400 3.96 -21.74 -3.25
C ALA A 400 4.39 -21.10 -4.59
N TYR A 401 5.52 -20.41 -4.65
CA TYR A 401 6.06 -19.87 -5.90
C TYR A 401 6.33 -20.98 -6.92
N PHE A 402 6.98 -22.07 -6.50
CA PHE A 402 7.24 -23.21 -7.37
C PHE A 402 5.94 -23.92 -7.77
N ALA A 403 4.99 -24.10 -6.85
CA ALA A 403 3.67 -24.68 -7.14
C ALA A 403 2.88 -23.85 -8.16
N LEU A 404 2.87 -22.51 -8.01
CA LEU A 404 2.24 -21.57 -8.93
C LEU A 404 2.95 -21.51 -10.29
N LYS A 405 4.25 -21.85 -10.34
CA LYS A 405 5.03 -21.97 -11.58
C LYS A 405 4.82 -23.33 -12.27
N ALA A 406 4.48 -24.38 -11.53
CA ALA A 406 4.19 -25.70 -12.09
C ALA A 406 2.77 -25.79 -12.69
N GLY A 407 1.86 -24.88 -12.34
CA GLY A 407 0.52 -24.76 -12.91
C GLY A 407 -0.49 -25.76 -12.33
N ALA A 408 -0.12 -27.04 -12.24
CA ALA A 408 -0.99 -28.14 -11.78
C ALA A 408 -1.30 -28.11 -10.27
N LEU A 409 -0.41 -27.56 -9.45
CA LEU A 409 -0.53 -27.57 -7.97
C LEU A 409 -1.23 -26.32 -7.39
N SER A 410 -1.66 -25.39 -8.24
CA SER A 410 -2.31 -24.15 -7.79
C SER A 410 -3.63 -24.41 -7.03
N ALA A 411 -4.34 -25.49 -7.36
CA ALA A 411 -5.54 -25.94 -6.66
C ALA A 411 -5.23 -26.56 -5.27
N LEU A 412 -4.00 -26.98 -5.02
CA LEU A 412 -3.56 -27.59 -3.75
C LEU A 412 -3.15 -26.55 -2.71
N ILE A 413 -2.90 -25.30 -3.13
CA ILE A 413 -2.53 -24.18 -2.26
C ILE A 413 -3.69 -23.79 -1.32
N LEU A 414 -4.93 -23.80 -1.81
CA LEU A 414 -6.12 -23.47 -1.01
C LEU A 414 -6.39 -24.52 0.09
N PRO A 415 -6.42 -25.84 -0.17
CA PRO A 415 -6.56 -26.83 0.89
C PRO A 415 -5.33 -26.83 1.81
N LEU A 416 -4.11 -26.56 1.32
CA LEU A 416 -2.95 -26.37 2.19
C LEU A 416 -3.16 -25.19 3.15
N LEU A 417 -3.69 -24.06 2.67
CA LEU A 417 -4.00 -22.87 3.46
C LEU A 417 -5.04 -23.15 4.57
N VAL A 418 -6.05 -23.98 4.25
CA VAL A 418 -7.14 -24.33 5.17
C VAL A 418 -6.72 -25.43 6.15
N VAL A 419 -5.89 -26.38 5.73
CA VAL A 419 -5.51 -27.57 6.52
C VAL A 419 -4.29 -27.31 7.41
N LEU A 420 -3.37 -26.44 7.00
CA LEU A 420 -2.12 -26.17 7.72
C LEU A 420 -2.28 -25.58 9.14
N PRO A 421 -3.34 -24.80 9.49
CA PRO A 421 -3.58 -24.41 10.88
C PRO A 421 -3.93 -25.62 11.76
N TYR A 422 -4.68 -26.58 11.19
CA TYR A 422 -5.11 -27.80 11.90
C TYR A 422 -4.03 -28.88 11.92
N LEU A 423 -3.05 -28.82 11.02
CA LEU A 423 -1.87 -29.68 11.10
C LEU A 423 -1.04 -29.39 12.35
N PHE A 424 -1.03 -28.16 12.85
CA PHE A 424 -0.35 -27.79 14.09
C PHE A 424 -0.98 -28.47 15.32
N LEU A 425 -2.30 -28.69 15.31
CA LEU A 425 -3.03 -29.45 16.33
C LEU A 425 -2.72 -30.96 16.30
N LEU A 426 -2.17 -31.46 15.19
CA LEU A 426 -1.79 -32.87 15.01
C LEU A 426 -0.31 -33.13 15.34
N ILE A 427 0.49 -32.09 15.62
CA ILE A 427 1.89 -32.26 16.01
C ILE A 427 1.94 -32.68 17.48
N PRO A 428 2.59 -33.81 17.82
CA PRO A 428 2.78 -34.22 19.21
C PRO A 428 3.54 -33.13 19.99
N SER A 429 3.09 -32.83 21.22
CA SER A 429 3.66 -31.76 22.06
C SER A 429 5.19 -31.82 22.19
N GLY A 430 5.78 -33.01 22.30
CA GLY A 430 7.25 -33.16 22.41
C GLY A 430 8.05 -32.78 21.14
N LEU A 431 7.43 -32.81 19.95
CA LEU A 431 8.05 -32.37 18.69
C LEU A 431 7.96 -30.85 18.54
N LEU A 432 6.85 -30.26 19.02
CA LEU A 432 6.68 -28.82 19.14
C LEU A 432 7.73 -28.24 20.09
N ASP A 433 7.90 -28.80 21.28
CA ASP A 433 8.90 -28.33 22.26
C ASP A 433 10.33 -28.38 21.70
N SER A 434 10.64 -29.39 20.87
CA SER A 434 11.96 -29.55 20.24
C SER A 434 12.19 -28.58 19.07
N LEU A 435 11.15 -28.26 18.29
CA LEU A 435 11.20 -27.25 17.22
C LEU A 435 11.21 -25.83 17.79
N VAL A 436 10.49 -25.61 18.88
CA VAL A 436 10.43 -24.37 19.66
C VAL A 436 11.78 -24.10 20.33
N ALA A 437 12.49 -25.13 20.81
CA ALA A 437 13.83 -25.00 21.37
C ALA A 437 14.94 -24.64 20.35
N LEU A 438 14.71 -24.87 19.05
CA LEU A 438 15.66 -24.57 17.97
C LEU A 438 15.57 -23.14 17.43
N LEU A 439 14.51 -22.40 17.76
CA LEU A 439 14.24 -21.05 17.27
C LEU A 439 14.20 -20.08 18.45
N PRO A 440 14.91 -18.94 18.41
CA PRO A 440 14.82 -17.94 19.48
C PRO A 440 13.37 -17.42 19.51
N MET A 441 12.65 -17.73 20.59
CA MET A 441 11.22 -17.44 20.74
C MET A 441 11.02 -16.05 21.35
N ASN A 442 10.29 -15.21 20.63
CA ASN A 442 9.59 -14.04 21.16
C ASN A 442 8.08 -14.29 21.15
N SER A 443 7.63 -15.44 21.67
CA SER A 443 6.20 -15.63 21.90
C SER A 443 5.87 -15.07 23.28
N ASP A 444 5.25 -13.89 23.31
CA ASP A 444 4.77 -13.26 24.55
C ASP A 444 3.77 -14.15 25.32
N LEU A 445 3.18 -15.17 24.66
CA LEU A 445 2.33 -16.18 25.29
C LEU A 445 2.87 -17.62 25.11
N PRO A 446 2.88 -18.44 26.18
CA PRO A 446 3.21 -19.86 26.08
C PRO A 446 2.16 -20.62 25.23
N PRO A 447 2.54 -21.72 24.55
CA PRO A 447 1.66 -22.47 23.66
C PRO A 447 0.33 -22.94 24.30
N SER A 448 0.34 -23.22 25.60
CA SER A 448 -0.86 -23.61 26.35
C SER A 448 -1.89 -22.49 26.51
N GLU A 449 -1.44 -21.23 26.65
CA GLU A 449 -2.32 -20.06 26.76
C GLU A 449 -2.87 -19.65 25.38
N LEU A 450 -2.10 -19.87 24.31
CA LEU A 450 -2.60 -19.70 22.94
C LEU A 450 -3.72 -20.71 22.62
N LEU A 451 -3.58 -21.96 23.06
CA LEU A 451 -4.60 -22.98 22.82
C LEU A 451 -5.90 -22.70 23.59
N SER A 452 -5.81 -22.22 24.84
CA SER A 452 -6.99 -21.82 25.60
C SER A 452 -7.65 -20.58 25.00
N LEU A 453 -6.87 -19.60 24.53
CA LEU A 453 -7.35 -18.44 23.80
C LEU A 453 -8.10 -18.83 22.54
N TRP A 454 -7.55 -19.75 21.74
CA TRP A 454 -8.23 -20.26 20.55
C TRP A 454 -9.50 -21.02 20.88
N GLY A 455 -9.49 -21.87 21.91
CA GLY A 455 -10.68 -22.60 22.35
C GLY A 455 -11.82 -21.68 22.80
N ALA A 456 -11.50 -20.64 23.57
CA ALA A 456 -12.46 -19.61 23.97
C ALA A 456 -12.95 -18.79 22.76
N SER A 457 -12.04 -18.40 21.87
CA SER A 457 -12.36 -17.66 20.64
C SER A 457 -13.28 -18.47 19.71
N PHE A 458 -13.06 -19.78 19.58
CA PHE A 458 -13.95 -20.66 18.81
C PHE A 458 -15.34 -20.78 19.46
N SER A 459 -15.40 -20.85 20.78
CA SER A 459 -16.67 -20.93 21.50
C SER A 459 -17.47 -19.63 21.31
N ALA A 460 -16.82 -18.48 21.46
CA ALA A 460 -17.40 -17.17 21.19
C ALA A 460 -17.87 -16.99 19.73
N PHE A 461 -17.18 -17.62 18.78
CA PHE A 461 -17.56 -17.60 17.37
C PHE A 461 -18.86 -18.36 17.12
N PHE A 462 -19.05 -19.52 17.75
CA PHE A 462 -20.29 -20.28 17.59
C PHE A 462 -21.48 -19.60 18.25
N ASP A 463 -21.26 -18.88 19.34
CA ASP A 463 -22.32 -18.12 20.02
C ASP A 463 -22.76 -16.90 19.20
N ASN A 464 -21.85 -16.28 18.43
CA ASN A 464 -22.12 -15.08 17.61
C ASN A 464 -21.91 -15.30 16.09
N ILE A 465 -22.33 -16.47 15.58
CA ILE A 465 -21.94 -16.96 14.24
C ILE A 465 -22.30 -16.05 13.05
N PHE A 466 -23.41 -15.30 13.11
CA PHE A 466 -23.94 -14.61 11.92
C PHE A 466 -23.36 -13.22 11.70
N LEU A 467 -23.41 -12.36 12.72
CA LEU A 467 -23.01 -10.95 12.62
C LEU A 467 -21.65 -10.66 13.30
N GLY A 468 -21.15 -11.61 14.10
CA GLY A 468 -19.94 -11.42 14.91
C GLY A 468 -20.18 -10.59 16.16
N ILE A 469 -19.09 -10.19 16.82
CA ILE A 469 -19.08 -9.44 18.08
C ILE A 469 -18.85 -7.92 17.89
N GLY A 470 -18.60 -7.51 16.64
CA GLY A 470 -18.17 -6.16 16.28
C GLY A 470 -16.64 -6.07 16.18
N ILE A 471 -16.19 -5.07 15.43
CA ILE A 471 -14.77 -4.86 15.11
C ILE A 471 -14.08 -4.03 16.20
N GLY A 472 -12.87 -4.41 16.56
CA GLY A 472 -11.94 -3.64 17.38
C GLY A 472 -11.53 -4.34 18.68
N ALA A 473 -10.30 -4.03 19.15
CA ALA A 473 -9.68 -4.65 20.32
C ALA A 473 -10.53 -4.51 21.60
N ASP A 474 -11.20 -3.38 21.81
CA ASP A 474 -12.10 -3.18 22.95
C ASP A 474 -13.31 -4.10 22.87
N SER A 475 -13.87 -4.26 21.67
CA SER A 475 -15.00 -5.15 21.42
C SER A 475 -14.65 -6.60 21.72
N PHE A 476 -13.43 -7.01 21.34
CA PHE A 476 -12.88 -8.34 21.57
C PHE A 476 -12.59 -8.59 23.06
N ALA A 477 -11.91 -7.66 23.73
CA ALA A 477 -11.54 -7.81 25.15
C ALA A 477 -12.76 -7.95 26.07
N GLU A 478 -13.83 -7.20 25.79
CA GLU A 478 -15.10 -7.29 26.53
C GLU A 478 -15.76 -8.66 26.38
N GLU A 479 -15.79 -9.23 25.17
CA GLU A 479 -16.42 -10.52 24.93
C GLU A 479 -15.61 -11.66 25.57
N MET A 480 -14.28 -11.62 25.40
CA MET A 480 -13.38 -12.65 25.92
C MET A 480 -13.35 -12.71 27.46
N ALA A 481 -13.64 -11.58 28.14
CA ALA A 481 -13.84 -11.56 29.58
C ALA A 481 -14.99 -12.48 30.03
N GLY A 482 -16.04 -12.65 29.21
CA GLY A 482 -17.14 -13.58 29.46
C GLY A 482 -16.73 -15.06 29.43
N TYR A 483 -15.64 -15.39 28.73
CA TYR A 483 -15.08 -16.74 28.62
C TYR A 483 -13.91 -17.00 29.58
N GLY A 484 -13.70 -16.10 30.56
CA GLY A 484 -12.67 -16.26 31.59
C GLY A 484 -11.26 -15.88 31.14
N ILE A 485 -11.10 -15.20 30.00
CA ILE A 485 -9.82 -14.68 29.51
C ILE A 485 -9.80 -13.16 29.65
N SER A 486 -9.06 -12.65 30.62
CA SER A 486 -8.94 -11.21 30.88
C SER A 486 -7.74 -10.62 30.15
N GLY A 487 -7.96 -9.56 29.37
CA GLY A 487 -6.89 -8.74 28.80
C GLY A 487 -6.33 -9.20 27.45
N ALA A 488 -6.96 -10.17 26.79
CA ALA A 488 -6.62 -10.52 25.42
C ALA A 488 -7.15 -9.44 24.44
N ALA A 489 -6.29 -8.93 23.57
CA ALA A 489 -6.62 -7.89 22.58
C ALA A 489 -6.93 -8.43 21.18
N SER A 490 -6.58 -9.70 20.90
CA SER A 490 -6.95 -10.42 19.68
C SER A 490 -6.83 -11.94 19.88
N SER A 491 -7.39 -12.75 18.99
CA SER A 491 -7.28 -14.21 19.00
C SER A 491 -5.94 -14.75 18.47
N ASN A 492 -5.02 -13.88 18.05
CA ASN A 492 -3.75 -14.25 17.40
C ASN A 492 -3.94 -15.18 16.18
N ASN A 493 -5.08 -15.10 15.50
CA ASN A 493 -5.34 -15.86 14.27
C ASN A 493 -6.30 -15.08 13.36
N LEU A 494 -5.85 -14.74 12.16
CA LEU A 494 -6.62 -13.95 11.20
C LEU A 494 -7.99 -14.55 10.88
N PHE A 495 -8.12 -15.87 10.75
CA PHE A 495 -9.38 -16.49 10.34
C PHE A 495 -10.39 -16.54 11.48
N ILE A 496 -9.91 -16.84 12.69
CA ILE A 496 -10.74 -16.88 13.89
C ILE A 496 -11.21 -15.46 14.22
N GLU A 497 -10.30 -14.49 14.19
CA GLU A 497 -10.63 -13.07 14.42
C GLU A 497 -11.64 -12.54 13.39
N LEU A 498 -11.42 -12.80 12.09
CA LEU A 498 -12.34 -12.36 11.05
C LEU A 498 -13.73 -13.00 11.21
N GLY A 499 -13.78 -14.27 11.59
CA GLY A 499 -15.03 -14.97 11.90
C GLY A 499 -15.72 -14.37 13.12
N LEU A 500 -14.96 -14.05 14.16
CA LEU A 500 -15.48 -13.45 15.40
C LEU A 500 -15.98 -12.03 15.19
N GLU A 501 -15.19 -11.15 14.59
CA GLU A 501 -15.51 -9.72 14.48
C GLU A 501 -16.61 -9.44 13.44
N ALA A 502 -16.62 -10.18 12.33
CA ALA A 502 -17.48 -9.92 11.17
C ALA A 502 -18.41 -11.08 10.77
N GLY A 503 -18.38 -12.20 11.50
CA GLY A 503 -19.26 -13.34 11.32
C GLY A 503 -18.85 -14.30 10.20
N VAL A 504 -19.59 -15.40 10.09
CA VAL A 504 -19.35 -16.47 9.11
C VAL A 504 -19.44 -15.99 7.66
N PHE A 505 -20.28 -14.98 7.38
CA PHE A 505 -20.42 -14.45 6.02
C PHE A 505 -19.15 -13.75 5.55
N ALA A 506 -18.52 -12.92 6.41
CA ALA A 506 -17.27 -12.26 6.09
C ALA A 506 -16.15 -13.29 5.85
N LEU A 507 -16.08 -14.33 6.69
CA LEU A 507 -15.13 -15.43 6.52
C LEU A 507 -15.33 -16.17 5.19
N LEU A 508 -16.56 -16.51 4.83
CA LEU A 508 -16.88 -17.18 3.57
C LEU A 508 -16.55 -16.31 2.34
N ILE A 509 -16.86 -15.01 2.41
CA ILE A 509 -16.53 -14.05 1.33
C ILE A 509 -15.02 -13.94 1.18
N PHE A 510 -14.28 -13.88 2.29
CA PHE A 510 -12.82 -13.82 2.27
C PHE A 510 -12.20 -15.09 1.67
N LEU A 511 -12.66 -16.27 2.07
CA LEU A 511 -12.23 -17.53 1.47
C LEU A 511 -12.57 -17.62 -0.02
N LEU A 512 -13.76 -17.14 -0.41
CA LEU A 512 -14.16 -17.05 -1.81
C LEU A 512 -13.27 -16.10 -2.60
N LEU A 513 -12.87 -14.96 -2.03
CA LEU A 513 -11.95 -14.00 -2.63
C LEU A 513 -10.59 -14.66 -2.94
N LEU A 514 -10.05 -15.44 -1.99
CA LEU A 514 -8.81 -16.19 -2.18
C LEU A 514 -8.96 -17.28 -3.24
N ALA A 515 -10.05 -18.03 -3.22
CA ALA A 515 -10.35 -19.07 -4.19
C ALA A 515 -10.48 -18.51 -5.62
N VAL A 516 -11.19 -17.39 -5.79
CA VAL A 516 -11.33 -16.71 -7.09
C VAL A 516 -9.97 -16.23 -7.58
N ARG A 517 -9.13 -15.65 -6.71
CA ARG A 517 -7.78 -15.23 -7.08
C ARG A 517 -6.90 -16.38 -7.54
N LEU A 518 -6.89 -17.49 -6.80
CA LEU A 518 -6.12 -18.68 -7.16
C LEU A 518 -6.64 -19.30 -8.46
N ARG A 519 -7.97 -19.43 -8.62
CA ARG A 519 -8.62 -19.92 -9.85
C ARG A 519 -8.23 -19.06 -11.05
N HIS A 520 -8.29 -17.74 -10.90
CA HIS A 520 -7.91 -16.78 -11.93
C HIS A 520 -6.45 -17.01 -12.30
N ARG A 521 -5.53 -16.96 -11.33
CA ARG A 521 -4.10 -17.18 -11.57
C ARG A 521 -3.80 -18.53 -12.23
N ALA A 522 -4.40 -19.62 -11.76
CA ALA A 522 -4.23 -20.97 -12.28
C ALA A 522 -4.64 -21.04 -13.76
N ARG A 523 -5.79 -20.47 -14.10
CA ARG A 523 -6.23 -20.37 -15.51
C ARG A 523 -5.30 -19.48 -16.32
N TYR A 524 -4.79 -18.38 -15.76
CA TYR A 524 -3.84 -17.49 -16.44
C TYR A 524 -2.42 -18.07 -16.57
N HIS A 525 -2.09 -19.12 -15.82
CA HIS A 525 -0.76 -19.72 -15.83
C HIS A 525 -0.36 -20.25 -17.22
N SER A 526 -1.26 -20.96 -17.90
CA SER A 526 -1.02 -21.49 -19.26
C SER A 526 -0.77 -20.37 -20.29
N TYR A 527 -1.32 -19.18 -20.06
CA TYR A 527 -1.26 -18.05 -21.00
C TYR A 527 -0.05 -17.12 -20.77
N VAL A 528 0.63 -17.23 -19.62
CA VAL A 528 1.67 -16.27 -19.17
C VAL A 528 3.10 -16.81 -19.34
N LYS A 529 3.26 -18.10 -19.67
CA LYS A 529 4.53 -18.86 -19.72
C LYS A 529 5.68 -18.22 -20.53
N ASN A 530 5.38 -17.31 -21.48
CA ASN A 530 6.34 -16.72 -22.43
C ASN A 530 6.59 -15.21 -22.29
N SER A 531 6.05 -14.51 -21.29
CA SER A 531 6.26 -13.05 -21.13
C SER A 531 7.19 -12.73 -19.96
N GLN A 532 8.00 -11.67 -20.06
CA GLN A 532 8.78 -11.18 -18.90
C GLN A 532 7.87 -10.71 -17.74
N LEU A 533 6.61 -10.33 -18.02
CA LEU A 533 5.54 -10.14 -17.02
C LEU A 533 5.10 -11.43 -16.32
N SER A 534 5.64 -12.59 -16.72
CA SER A 534 5.41 -13.86 -16.04
C SER A 534 5.81 -13.85 -14.58
N THR A 535 6.60 -12.88 -14.13
CA THR A 535 7.17 -12.90 -12.78
C THR A 535 6.40 -12.03 -11.78
N THR A 536 5.82 -10.89 -12.17
CA THR A 536 5.14 -9.96 -11.23
C THR A 536 3.81 -10.49 -10.69
N SER A 537 2.97 -11.04 -11.57
CA SER A 537 1.67 -11.62 -11.17
C SER A 537 1.77 -12.82 -10.21
N PRO A 538 2.62 -13.84 -10.40
CA PRO A 538 2.74 -14.91 -9.42
C PRO A 538 3.32 -14.41 -8.11
N ILE A 539 4.26 -13.46 -8.15
CA ILE A 539 4.93 -12.95 -6.94
C ILE A 539 3.97 -12.20 -6.03
N THR A 540 3.07 -11.38 -6.59
CA THR A 540 2.01 -10.74 -5.77
C THR A 540 1.06 -11.76 -5.15
N SER A 541 0.85 -12.91 -5.81
CA SER A 541 0.05 -14.01 -5.24
C SER A 541 0.82 -14.77 -4.16
N VAL A 542 2.14 -14.93 -4.32
CA VAL A 542 3.02 -15.50 -3.30
C VAL A 542 3.10 -14.59 -2.08
N ALA A 543 3.24 -13.27 -2.25
CA ALA A 543 3.26 -12.33 -1.14
C ALA A 543 1.99 -12.41 -0.28
N ILE A 544 0.81 -12.51 -0.92
CA ILE A 544 -0.46 -12.73 -0.21
C ILE A 544 -0.48 -14.09 0.48
N PHE A 545 0.04 -15.13 -0.16
CA PHE A 545 0.14 -16.45 0.47
C PHE A 545 1.06 -16.43 1.70
N CYS A 546 2.21 -15.76 1.63
CA CYS A 546 3.11 -15.60 2.77
C CYS A 546 2.41 -14.84 3.91
N LEU A 547 1.72 -13.73 3.59
CA LEU A 547 0.95 -12.99 4.59
C LEU A 547 -0.11 -13.89 5.23
N ILE A 548 -0.89 -14.64 4.46
CA ILE A 548 -1.93 -15.48 5.06
C ILE A 548 -1.31 -16.63 5.88
N ALA A 549 -0.22 -17.23 5.41
CA ALA A 549 0.50 -18.26 6.17
C ALA A 549 1.05 -17.71 7.50
N TYR A 550 1.51 -16.46 7.52
CA TYR A 550 1.87 -15.75 8.74
C TYR A 550 0.62 -15.47 9.60
N GLY A 551 -0.48 -15.07 8.97
CA GLY A 551 -1.75 -14.71 9.61
C GLY A 551 -2.51 -15.89 10.21
N MET A 552 -2.08 -17.12 9.94
CA MET A 552 -2.61 -18.30 10.62
C MET A 552 -2.21 -18.38 12.09
N ASN A 553 -1.13 -17.70 12.48
CA ASN A 553 -0.60 -17.72 13.85
C ASN A 553 -0.50 -16.32 14.47
N HIS A 554 -0.84 -15.26 13.72
CA HIS A 554 -0.93 -13.89 14.22
C HIS A 554 -2.12 -13.16 13.59
N TYR A 555 -2.68 -12.19 14.30
CA TYR A 555 -3.70 -11.32 13.74
C TYR A 555 -3.07 -10.16 12.94
N ILE A 556 -2.82 -10.38 11.65
CA ILE A 556 -2.17 -9.37 10.78
C ILE A 556 -3.01 -8.10 10.63
N TRP A 557 -4.33 -8.18 10.78
CA TRP A 557 -5.20 -7.01 10.65
C TRP A 557 -5.42 -6.26 11.96
N ALA A 558 -4.63 -6.56 13.01
CA ALA A 558 -4.63 -5.81 14.26
C ALA A 558 -4.38 -4.32 14.04
N SER A 559 -3.50 -3.97 13.07
CA SER A 559 -3.24 -2.59 12.69
C SER A 559 -3.80 -2.24 11.32
N ALA A 560 -4.31 -1.02 11.22
CA ALA A 560 -4.83 -0.48 9.97
C ALA A 560 -3.78 -0.44 8.84
N ASP A 561 -2.50 -0.29 9.20
CA ASP A 561 -1.37 -0.25 8.27
C ASP A 561 -1.15 -1.59 7.57
N SER A 562 -1.18 -2.68 8.33
CA SER A 562 -1.06 -4.05 7.81
C SER A 562 -2.29 -4.47 7.00
N PHE A 563 -3.48 -4.03 7.42
CA PHE A 563 -4.71 -4.19 6.64
C PHE A 563 -4.62 -3.46 5.29
N TYR A 564 -4.17 -2.20 5.30
CA TYR A 564 -3.94 -1.41 4.08
C TYR A 564 -2.92 -2.09 3.16
N LEU A 565 -1.79 -2.57 3.71
CA LEU A 565 -0.76 -3.31 2.97
C LEU A 565 -1.34 -4.55 2.27
N PHE A 566 -2.17 -5.34 2.98
CA PHE A 566 -2.80 -6.54 2.43
C PHE A 566 -3.64 -6.22 1.18
N PHE A 567 -4.55 -5.25 1.29
CA PHE A 567 -5.41 -4.84 0.16
C PHE A 567 -4.62 -4.15 -0.95
N LEU A 568 -3.57 -3.41 -0.62
CA LEU A 568 -2.66 -2.81 -1.59
C LEU A 568 -1.97 -3.89 -2.43
N VAL A 569 -1.36 -4.89 -1.80
CA VAL A 569 -0.73 -6.03 -2.49
C VAL A 569 -1.75 -6.79 -3.34
N PHE A 570 -2.97 -6.95 -2.83
CA PHE A 570 -4.07 -7.55 -3.59
C PHE A 570 -4.37 -6.76 -4.87
N GLY A 571 -4.45 -5.44 -4.78
CA GLY A 571 -4.75 -4.53 -5.89
C GLY A 571 -3.62 -4.44 -6.91
N VAL A 572 -2.35 -4.37 -6.45
CA VAL A 572 -1.17 -4.44 -7.32
C VAL A 572 -1.18 -5.73 -8.13
N GLY A 573 -1.53 -6.86 -7.53
CA GLY A 573 -1.61 -8.13 -8.24
C GLY A 573 -2.76 -8.22 -9.25
N SER A 574 -3.94 -7.66 -8.95
CA SER A 574 -5.06 -7.53 -9.91
C SER A 574 -4.64 -6.67 -11.10
N ALA A 575 -4.05 -5.49 -10.84
CA ALA A 575 -3.56 -4.61 -11.89
C ALA A 575 -2.47 -5.29 -12.74
N ALA A 576 -1.52 -5.98 -12.12
CA ALA A 576 -0.47 -6.69 -12.85
C ALA A 576 -1.03 -7.77 -13.78
N LEU A 577 -2.05 -8.53 -13.35
CA LEU A 577 -2.78 -9.48 -14.19
C LEU A 577 -3.46 -8.79 -15.37
N ARG A 578 -4.14 -7.66 -15.11
CA ARG A 578 -4.84 -6.86 -16.12
C ARG A 578 -3.88 -6.31 -17.19
N VAL A 579 -2.75 -5.74 -16.77
CA VAL A 579 -1.72 -5.20 -17.67
C VAL A 579 -1.13 -6.32 -18.53
N THR A 580 -0.84 -7.48 -17.93
CA THR A 580 -0.35 -8.65 -18.66
C THR A 580 -1.33 -9.12 -19.73
N LYS A 581 -2.63 -9.09 -19.43
CA LYS A 581 -3.69 -9.42 -20.39
C LYS A 581 -3.71 -8.41 -21.55
N ARG A 582 -3.69 -7.11 -21.24
CA ARG A 582 -3.76 -6.06 -22.24
C ARG A 582 -2.59 -6.13 -23.24
N GLU A 583 -1.36 -6.28 -22.76
CA GLU A 583 -0.18 -6.41 -23.62
C GLU A 583 -0.27 -7.62 -24.55
N ARG A 584 -0.89 -8.72 -24.10
CA ARG A 584 -1.13 -9.90 -24.94
C ARG A 584 -2.18 -9.61 -26.03
N ASP A 585 -3.31 -9.03 -25.66
CA ASP A 585 -4.40 -8.76 -26.60
C ASP A 585 -3.91 -7.81 -27.71
N GLU A 586 -3.08 -6.82 -27.36
CA GLU A 586 -2.39 -5.94 -28.31
C GLU A 586 -1.42 -6.70 -29.23
N ARG A 587 -0.64 -7.65 -28.71
CA ARG A 587 0.25 -8.51 -29.54
C ARG A 587 -0.52 -9.39 -30.51
N ILE A 588 -1.61 -10.02 -30.09
CA ILE A 588 -2.41 -10.91 -30.95
C ILE A 588 -3.00 -10.10 -32.11
N LEU A 589 -3.57 -8.93 -31.82
CA LEU A 589 -4.10 -8.03 -32.85
C LEU A 589 -3.01 -7.60 -33.84
N TYR A 590 -1.81 -7.30 -33.35
CA TYR A 590 -0.68 -6.96 -34.23
C TYR A 590 -0.32 -8.13 -35.15
N TYR A 591 -0.17 -9.35 -34.62
CA TYR A 591 0.15 -10.54 -35.44
C TYR A 591 -0.95 -10.88 -36.44
N GLU A 592 -2.23 -10.76 -36.07
CA GLU A 592 -3.35 -10.96 -36.99
C GLU A 592 -3.36 -9.91 -38.10
N HIS A 593 -3.11 -8.64 -37.77
CA HIS A 593 -3.00 -7.57 -38.75
C HIS A 593 -1.82 -7.81 -39.71
N THR A 594 -0.65 -8.18 -39.20
CA THR A 594 0.53 -8.46 -40.03
C THR A 594 0.27 -9.64 -40.97
N LYS A 595 -0.40 -10.69 -40.49
CA LYS A 595 -0.75 -11.86 -41.30
C LYS A 595 -1.75 -11.52 -42.41
N ARG A 596 -2.73 -10.66 -42.14
CA ARG A 596 -3.70 -10.17 -43.14
C ARG A 596 -3.06 -9.26 -44.18
N VAL A 597 -2.14 -8.39 -43.78
CA VAL A 597 -1.38 -7.54 -44.72
C VAL A 597 -0.50 -8.41 -45.61
N HIS A 598 0.12 -9.45 -45.06
CA HIS A 598 0.96 -10.35 -45.84
C HIS A 598 0.15 -11.20 -46.82
N SER A 599 -1.03 -11.70 -46.44
CA SER A 599 -1.92 -12.41 -47.38
C SER A 599 -2.43 -11.48 -48.48
N ALA A 600 -2.81 -10.24 -48.13
CA ALA A 600 -3.27 -9.27 -49.13
C ALA A 600 -2.15 -8.83 -50.10
N ALA A 601 -0.89 -8.75 -49.63
CA ALA A 601 0.25 -8.47 -50.50
C ALA A 601 0.54 -9.62 -51.48
N VAL A 602 0.42 -10.88 -51.02
CA VAL A 602 0.56 -12.06 -51.88
C VAL A 602 -0.55 -12.13 -52.93
N ASP A 603 -1.79 -11.75 -52.57
CA ASP A 603 -2.90 -11.72 -53.53
C ASP A 603 -2.75 -10.61 -54.60
N ILE A 604 -2.06 -9.50 -54.29
CA ILE A 604 -1.74 -8.42 -55.23
C ILE A 604 -0.58 -8.80 -56.17
N GLU A 605 0.40 -9.58 -55.71
CA GLU A 605 1.50 -10.06 -56.57
C GLU A 605 1.07 -11.17 -57.54
N LEU A 606 -0.07 -11.82 -57.27
CA LEU A 606 -0.64 -12.89 -58.11
C LEU A 606 -1.71 -12.41 -59.11
N SER A 607 -2.07 -11.12 -59.09
CA SER A 607 -2.98 -10.46 -60.05
C SER A 607 -2.22 -9.58 -61.02
#